data_AF-A0AAY4ELB6-F1
#
_entry.id   AF-A0AAY4ELB6-F1
#
_cell.length_a   1.000
_cell.length_b   1.000
_cell.length_c   1.000
_cell.angle_alpha   90.00
_cell.angle_beta   90.00
_cell.angle_gamma   90.00
#
_symmetry.space_group_name_H-M   'P 1'
#
loop_
_entity.id
_entity.type
_entity.pdbx_description
1 polymer ?
#
loop_
_entity_poly.entity_id
_entity_poly.type
_entity_poly.pdbx_seq_one_letter_code
_entity_poly.pdbx_strand_id
1 'polypeptide(L)'
;MSAESALEGATDVAPNARLGEPFRGLKLASHGVLEAAQTTGRLKCPRCGGSRMFFCYTCLCVLGVDPQGIPLVKLPVKIDIIKHPNETDGKSTAIHAKLLAPEDVTIYTYPCIPELDSRDNKVVLVFPGPNSLTVEEIPQYLSKLENSTEEPSPKRHKVTEKTDDQHCTLERIVFIDSTWNQTTRISSDERLQDLLRVELKTRKTSFWRHQKGSPDTYLSTIEAIYYFMRDYHAHCLLKEYSGEYDNLLFFYSYLHGLINKAKLSAGKL
;
A
#
# COMPACT_ATOMS: atom_id res chain seq x y z
N MET A 1 1.93 0.54 66.84
CA MET A 1 1.17 0.05 65.68
C MET A 1 1.32 1.11 64.60
N SER A 2 2.39 1.00 63.82
CA SER A 2 2.35 0.52 62.42
C SER A 2 1.91 1.66 61.50
N ALA A 3 2.87 2.32 60.83
CA ALA A 3 3.35 2.00 59.47
C ALA A 3 2.49 2.75 58.43
N GLU A 4 3.02 3.84 57.85
CA GLU A 4 3.54 3.96 56.45
C GLU A 4 2.60 4.93 55.70
N SER A 5 3.09 6.07 55.19
CA SER A 5 3.55 6.31 53.80
C SER A 5 2.46 5.98 52.76
N ALA A 6 2.14 6.77 51.74
CA ALA A 6 2.93 7.73 50.99
C ALA A 6 2.04 8.73 50.21
N LEU A 7 2.73 9.72 49.65
CA LEU A 7 2.34 10.70 48.64
C LEU A 7 1.70 10.07 47.39
N GLU A 8 0.55 10.57 46.94
CA GLU A 8 0.14 10.66 45.52
C GLU A 8 -0.70 11.95 45.42
N GLY A 9 -0.38 13.00 44.66
CA GLY A 9 0.34 13.04 43.38
C GLY A 9 -0.68 13.41 42.29
N ALA A 10 -0.99 14.69 42.17
CA ALA A 10 -1.86 15.21 41.12
C ALA A 10 -1.31 14.86 39.73
N THR A 11 -2.11 14.23 38.88
CA THR A 11 -2.00 14.35 37.42
C THR A 11 -3.38 14.30 36.79
N ASP A 12 -3.87 15.50 36.48
CA ASP A 12 -4.39 15.89 35.17
C ASP A 12 -5.00 14.76 34.32
N VAL A 13 -6.29 14.52 34.51
CA VAL A 13 -7.09 13.79 33.53
C VAL A 13 -7.30 14.74 32.37
N ALA A 14 -6.55 14.56 31.28
CA ALA A 14 -6.81 15.22 30.01
C ALA A 14 -7.73 14.33 29.14
N PRO A 15 -9.05 14.57 29.07
CA PRO A 15 -9.90 13.93 28.07
C PRO A 15 -9.89 14.81 26.82
N ASN A 16 -8.77 14.84 26.10
CA ASN A 16 -8.75 15.23 24.68
C ASN A 16 -7.37 14.97 24.06
N ALA A 17 -6.98 13.69 23.98
CA ALA A 17 -6.15 13.27 22.87
C ALA A 17 -6.99 13.47 21.60
N ARG A 18 -6.81 14.62 20.95
CA ARG A 18 -7.41 14.93 19.65
C ARG A 18 -7.07 13.78 18.71
N LEU A 19 -8.04 12.90 18.41
CA LEU A 19 -7.97 11.96 17.29
C LEU A 19 -7.71 12.80 16.05
N GLY A 20 -6.46 12.81 15.58
CA GLY A 20 -6.10 13.50 14.34
C GLY A 20 -7.01 13.00 13.22
N GLU A 21 -7.58 13.92 12.44
CA GLU A 21 -8.36 13.55 11.27
C GLU A 21 -7.53 12.60 10.39
N PRO A 22 -8.10 11.47 9.94
CA PRO A 22 -7.44 10.57 9.01
C PRO A 22 -6.88 11.37 7.83
N PHE A 23 -5.65 11.08 7.44
CA PHE A 23 -4.93 11.75 6.33
C PHE A 23 -4.44 13.18 6.60
N ARG A 24 -4.51 13.69 7.84
CA ARG A 24 -3.87 14.95 8.20
C ARG A 24 -2.36 14.91 7.88
N GLY A 25 -1.88 15.95 7.19
CA GLY A 25 -0.46 16.11 6.84
C GLY A 25 -0.06 15.50 5.50
N LEU A 26 -0.96 14.81 4.79
CA LEU A 26 -0.71 14.36 3.43
C LEU A 26 -0.83 15.53 2.43
N LYS A 27 0.08 15.60 1.48
CA LYS A 27 0.09 16.54 0.34
C LYS A 27 -0.75 15.99 -0.82
N LEU A 28 -2.06 15.92 -0.61
CA LEU A 28 -3.01 15.45 -1.62
C LEU A 28 -3.33 16.55 -2.64
N ALA A 29 -3.50 16.15 -3.90
CA ALA A 29 -4.10 17.00 -4.92
C ALA A 29 -5.56 17.34 -4.57
N SER A 30 -6.08 18.43 -5.12
CA SER A 30 -7.46 18.86 -4.90
C SER A 30 -8.46 17.81 -5.40
N HIS A 31 -9.48 17.51 -4.57
CA HIS A 31 -10.58 16.62 -4.94
C HIS A 31 -11.65 17.29 -5.82
N GLY A 32 -11.45 18.53 -6.27
CA GLY A 32 -12.47 19.29 -7.01
C GLY A 32 -13.03 18.57 -8.25
N VAL A 33 -12.22 17.80 -8.96
CA VAL A 33 -12.70 16.99 -10.10
C VAL A 33 -13.67 15.87 -9.66
N LEU A 34 -13.46 15.29 -8.47
CA LEU A 34 -14.36 14.29 -7.91
C LEU A 34 -15.64 14.93 -7.37
N GLU A 35 -15.55 16.12 -6.79
CA GLU A 35 -16.71 16.89 -6.34
C GLU A 35 -17.61 17.28 -7.52
N ALA A 36 -17.03 17.74 -8.63
CA ALA A 36 -17.77 18.02 -9.87
C ALA A 36 -18.39 16.76 -10.48
N ALA A 37 -17.68 15.61 -10.45
CA ALA A 37 -18.24 14.35 -10.90
C ALA A 37 -19.41 13.88 -10.01
N GLN A 38 -19.36 14.17 -8.70
CA GLN A 38 -20.42 13.82 -7.77
C GLN A 38 -21.74 14.53 -8.08
N THR A 39 -21.70 15.79 -8.54
CA THR A 39 -22.91 16.53 -8.94
C THR A 39 -23.51 16.00 -10.24
N THR A 40 -22.67 15.48 -11.14
CA THR A 40 -23.09 14.87 -12.41
C THR A 40 -23.72 13.49 -12.19
N GLY A 41 -23.27 12.76 -11.18
CA GLY A 41 -23.78 11.44 -10.84
C GLY A 41 -23.17 10.30 -11.66
N ARG A 42 -23.81 9.13 -11.61
CA ARG A 42 -23.23 7.91 -12.21
C ARG A 42 -23.36 7.90 -13.73
N LEU A 43 -22.29 7.48 -14.40
CA LEU A 43 -22.24 7.30 -15.85
C LEU A 43 -22.06 5.83 -16.22
N LYS A 44 -22.39 5.49 -17.47
CA LYS A 44 -22.16 4.16 -18.05
C LYS A 44 -20.73 4.11 -18.61
N CYS A 45 -19.95 3.12 -18.20
CA CYS A 45 -18.64 2.87 -18.77
C CYS A 45 -18.80 2.49 -20.26
N PRO A 46 -18.10 3.15 -21.18
CA PRO A 46 -18.23 2.85 -22.62
C PRO A 46 -17.67 1.48 -23.01
N ARG A 47 -16.81 0.89 -22.18
CA ARG A 47 -16.18 -0.42 -22.44
C ARG A 47 -17.05 -1.61 -21.99
N CYS A 48 -17.65 -1.54 -20.81
CA CYS A 48 -18.43 -2.66 -20.25
C CYS A 48 -19.91 -2.35 -19.95
N GLY A 49 -20.38 -1.12 -20.18
CA GLY A 49 -21.74 -0.70 -19.86
C GLY A 49 -22.06 -0.58 -18.36
N GLY A 50 -21.09 -0.83 -17.47
CA GLY A 50 -21.28 -0.73 -16.02
C GLY A 50 -21.56 0.71 -15.57
N SER A 51 -22.57 0.91 -14.72
CA SER A 51 -22.85 2.22 -14.11
C SER A 51 -21.90 2.49 -12.93
N ARG A 52 -21.11 3.55 -13.00
CA ARG A 52 -20.06 3.91 -12.03
C ARG A 52 -20.00 5.43 -11.83
N MET A 53 -19.39 5.89 -10.74
CA MET A 53 -19.24 7.31 -10.45
C MET A 53 -17.92 7.87 -11.01
N PHE A 54 -16.79 7.55 -10.38
CA PHE A 54 -15.48 8.15 -10.68
C PHE A 54 -14.57 7.29 -11.56
N PHE A 55 -14.78 5.97 -11.55
CA PHE A 55 -13.94 5.02 -12.27
C PHE A 55 -14.64 3.67 -12.43
N CYS A 56 -14.23 2.93 -13.45
CA CYS A 56 -14.69 1.57 -13.71
C CYS A 56 -13.72 0.55 -13.13
N TYR A 57 -14.16 -0.14 -12.08
CA TYR A 57 -13.43 -1.25 -11.44
C TYR A 57 -13.30 -2.51 -12.30
N THR A 58 -14.08 -2.64 -13.38
CA THR A 58 -13.97 -3.76 -14.33
C THR A 58 -12.97 -3.47 -15.43
N CYS A 59 -12.99 -2.25 -15.98
CA CYS A 59 -12.13 -1.87 -17.12
C CYS A 59 -10.87 -1.11 -16.70
N LEU A 60 -10.68 -0.90 -15.40
CA LEU A 60 -9.55 -0.22 -14.78
C LEU A 60 -9.28 1.15 -15.41
N CYS A 61 -10.33 1.96 -15.57
CA CYS A 61 -10.23 3.29 -16.20
C CYS A 61 -11.04 4.34 -15.44
N VAL A 62 -10.61 5.61 -15.53
CA VAL A 62 -11.34 6.76 -15.01
C VAL A 62 -12.67 6.95 -15.76
N LEU A 63 -13.68 7.50 -15.08
CA LEU A 63 -15.02 7.74 -15.64
C LEU A 63 -15.64 8.98 -15.00
N GLY A 64 -16.29 9.84 -15.80
CA GLY A 64 -17.04 10.99 -15.29
C GLY A 64 -16.18 12.09 -14.68
N VAL A 65 -14.87 12.00 -14.86
CA VAL A 65 -13.86 12.96 -14.39
C VAL A 65 -12.97 13.34 -15.57
N ASP A 66 -12.45 14.56 -15.58
CA ASP A 66 -11.37 14.95 -16.49
C ASP A 66 -10.08 14.21 -16.07
N PRO A 67 -9.48 13.37 -16.94
CA PRO A 67 -8.22 12.69 -16.64
C PRO A 67 -7.09 13.64 -16.22
N GLN A 68 -7.07 14.89 -16.71
CA GLN A 68 -6.05 15.87 -16.32
C GLN A 68 -6.18 16.34 -14.86
N GLY A 69 -7.38 16.20 -14.28
CA GLY A 69 -7.62 16.49 -12.86
C GLY A 69 -7.23 15.35 -11.92
N ILE A 70 -6.81 14.20 -12.45
CA ILE A 70 -6.40 13.04 -11.65
C ILE A 70 -4.88 13.04 -11.51
N PRO A 71 -4.33 13.07 -10.27
CA PRO A 71 -2.89 13.08 -10.09
C PRO A 71 -2.27 11.75 -10.57
N LEU A 72 -1.10 11.85 -11.21
CA LEU A 72 -0.28 10.69 -11.53
C LEU A 72 0.87 10.57 -10.53
N VAL A 73 1.09 9.35 -10.05
CA VAL A 73 2.15 8.97 -9.12
C VAL A 73 3.15 8.10 -9.87
N LYS A 74 4.42 8.50 -9.85
CA LYS A 74 5.52 7.67 -10.35
C LYS A 74 6.09 6.84 -9.21
N LEU A 75 6.19 5.54 -9.40
CA LEU A 75 6.78 4.65 -8.40
C LEU A 75 8.23 4.30 -8.77
N PRO A 76 9.14 4.17 -7.78
CA PRO A 76 10.52 3.76 -7.99
C PRO A 76 10.67 2.26 -8.28
N VAL A 77 9.57 1.50 -8.27
CA VAL A 77 9.53 0.04 -8.38
C VAL A 77 8.21 -0.40 -9.00
N LYS A 78 8.19 -1.53 -9.71
CA LYS A 78 6.95 -2.09 -10.27
C LYS A 78 6.13 -2.79 -9.19
N ILE A 79 4.81 -2.68 -9.30
CA ILE A 79 3.87 -3.31 -8.39
C ILE A 79 2.94 -4.23 -9.19
N ASP A 80 2.92 -5.50 -8.80
CA ASP A 80 1.96 -6.46 -9.29
C ASP A 80 0.95 -6.78 -8.17
N ILE A 81 -0.34 -6.66 -8.47
CA ILE A 81 -1.42 -6.96 -7.52
C ILE A 81 -2.13 -8.22 -8.01
N ILE A 82 -2.10 -9.28 -7.20
CA ILE A 82 -2.83 -10.52 -7.45
C ILE A 82 -4.19 -10.43 -6.75
N LYS A 83 -5.22 -10.11 -7.53
CA LYS A 83 -6.60 -9.97 -7.06
C LYS A 83 -7.30 -11.32 -6.99
N HIS A 84 -7.96 -11.60 -5.88
CA HIS A 84 -8.83 -12.77 -5.75
C HIS A 84 -10.10 -12.60 -6.61
N PRO A 85 -10.54 -13.63 -7.35
CA PRO A 85 -11.70 -13.53 -8.26
C PRO A 85 -13.01 -13.24 -7.52
N ASN A 86 -13.14 -13.67 -6.25
CA ASN A 86 -14.31 -13.39 -5.43
C ASN A 86 -14.21 -12.08 -4.62
N GLU A 87 -13.10 -11.35 -4.74
CA GLU A 87 -13.03 -10.00 -4.15
C GLU A 87 -14.02 -9.09 -4.88
N THR A 88 -14.88 -8.41 -4.14
CA THR A 88 -15.91 -7.56 -4.75
C THR A 88 -15.24 -6.33 -5.36
N ASP A 89 -15.28 -6.21 -6.68
CA ASP A 89 -14.59 -5.13 -7.40
C ASP A 89 -14.93 -3.72 -6.88
N GLY A 90 -16.19 -3.50 -6.50
CA GLY A 90 -16.62 -2.21 -5.94
C GLY A 90 -16.08 -1.90 -4.54
N LYS A 91 -15.47 -2.87 -3.84
CA LYS A 91 -14.82 -2.76 -2.53
C LYS A 91 -13.30 -2.76 -2.61
N SER A 92 -12.73 -3.38 -3.63
CA SER A 92 -11.29 -3.40 -3.87
C SER A 92 -10.73 -1.98 -3.97
N THR A 93 -9.61 -1.76 -3.28
CA THR A 93 -8.85 -0.50 -3.37
C THR A 93 -7.63 -0.62 -4.29
N ALA A 94 -7.34 -1.82 -4.81
CA ALA A 94 -6.26 -2.05 -5.77
C ALA A 94 -6.38 -1.19 -7.03
N ILE A 95 -7.61 -0.93 -7.49
CA ILE A 95 -7.85 -0.05 -8.64
C ILE A 95 -7.29 1.36 -8.41
N HIS A 96 -7.29 1.89 -7.18
CA HIS A 96 -6.75 3.23 -6.92
C HIS A 96 -5.28 3.30 -7.37
N ALA A 97 -4.47 2.29 -7.01
CA ALA A 97 -3.07 2.21 -7.42
C ALA A 97 -2.95 2.15 -8.95
N LYS A 98 -3.77 1.34 -9.64
CA LYS A 98 -3.73 1.25 -11.11
C LYS A 98 -4.09 2.55 -11.81
N LEU A 99 -5.06 3.30 -11.30
CA LEU A 99 -5.47 4.57 -11.90
C LEU A 99 -4.45 5.69 -11.67
N LEU A 100 -3.81 5.69 -10.50
CA LEU A 100 -2.90 6.75 -10.08
C LEU A 100 -1.45 6.49 -10.56
N ALA A 101 -1.04 5.23 -10.70
CA ALA A 101 0.29 4.85 -11.18
C ALA A 101 0.19 3.81 -12.32
N PRO A 102 -0.44 4.18 -13.47
CA PRO A 102 -0.80 3.22 -14.53
C PRO A 102 0.40 2.52 -15.17
N GLU A 103 1.56 3.19 -15.22
CA GLU A 103 2.79 2.65 -15.80
C GLU A 103 3.52 1.69 -14.86
N ASP A 104 3.29 1.80 -13.55
CA ASP A 104 4.07 1.08 -12.55
C ASP A 104 3.26 0.00 -11.82
N VAL A 105 1.93 0.01 -11.96
CA VAL A 105 1.04 -0.95 -11.30
C VAL A 105 0.34 -1.83 -12.34
N THR A 106 0.35 -3.14 -12.14
CA THR A 106 -0.45 -4.11 -12.91
C THR A 106 -1.33 -4.92 -11.97
N ILE A 107 -2.58 -5.18 -12.38
CA ILE A 107 -3.53 -6.00 -11.62
C ILE A 107 -3.79 -7.28 -12.42
N TYR A 108 -3.56 -8.42 -11.78
CA TYR A 108 -3.88 -9.74 -12.32
C TYR A 108 -5.01 -10.37 -11.51
N THR A 109 -5.89 -11.12 -12.16
CA THR A 109 -6.95 -11.87 -11.47
C THR A 109 -6.50 -13.32 -11.30
N TYR A 110 -6.44 -13.79 -10.07
CA TYR A 110 -6.09 -15.18 -9.75
C TYR A 110 -7.05 -16.17 -10.46
N PRO A 111 -6.55 -17.26 -11.09
CA PRO A 111 -5.22 -17.85 -10.95
C PRO A 111 -4.13 -17.33 -11.91
N CYS A 112 -4.38 -16.23 -12.63
CA CYS A 112 -3.37 -15.61 -13.48
C CYS A 112 -2.36 -14.87 -12.59
N ILE A 113 -1.15 -15.43 -12.45
CA ILE A 113 0.01 -14.80 -11.78
C ILE A 113 1.07 -14.65 -12.87
N PRO A 114 1.74 -13.48 -13.00
CA PRO A 114 2.82 -13.30 -13.96
C PRO A 114 3.98 -14.25 -13.66
N GLU A 115 4.87 -14.44 -14.62
CA GLU A 115 6.17 -15.06 -14.36
C GLU A 115 7.00 -14.12 -13.49
N LEU A 116 7.42 -14.62 -12.33
CA LEU A 116 8.17 -13.88 -11.33
C LEU A 116 9.55 -14.55 -11.19
N ASP A 117 10.61 -13.81 -11.49
CA ASP A 117 11.98 -14.31 -11.32
C ASP A 117 12.41 -14.11 -9.86
N SER A 118 12.49 -15.22 -9.10
CA SER A 118 12.91 -15.21 -7.70
C SER A 118 14.42 -15.32 -7.51
N ARG A 119 15.21 -15.55 -8.57
CA ARG A 119 16.63 -15.92 -8.47
C ARG A 119 17.50 -14.87 -7.78
N ASP A 120 17.19 -13.59 -8.00
CA ASP A 120 17.99 -12.48 -7.47
C ASP A 120 17.38 -11.83 -6.21
N ASN A 121 16.28 -12.37 -5.67
CA ASN A 121 15.55 -11.82 -4.51
C ASN A 121 15.11 -10.34 -4.65
N LYS A 122 15.10 -9.79 -5.87
CA LYS A 122 14.62 -8.44 -6.18
C LYS A 122 13.12 -8.34 -6.40
N VAL A 123 12.43 -9.48 -6.35
CA VAL A 123 10.98 -9.59 -6.37
C VAL A 123 10.52 -10.04 -4.99
N VAL A 124 9.67 -9.24 -4.35
CA VAL A 124 9.20 -9.51 -2.99
C VAL A 124 7.68 -9.66 -2.93
N LEU A 125 7.20 -10.47 -2.01
CA LEU A 125 5.78 -10.58 -1.66
C LEU A 125 5.51 -9.81 -0.36
N VAL A 126 4.60 -8.83 -0.40
CA VAL A 126 4.15 -8.14 0.81
C VAL A 126 3.05 -8.97 1.47
N PHE A 127 3.44 -9.81 2.41
CA PHE A 127 2.54 -10.67 3.16
C PHE A 127 3.20 -11.14 4.46
N PRO A 128 2.49 -11.10 5.61
CA PRO A 128 3.04 -11.58 6.87
C PRO A 128 3.28 -13.09 6.83
N GLY A 129 4.35 -13.57 7.45
CA GLY A 129 4.60 -15.00 7.53
C GLY A 129 5.85 -15.37 8.32
N PRO A 130 6.12 -16.68 8.52
CA PRO A 130 7.36 -17.11 9.12
C PRO A 130 8.55 -16.58 8.32
N ASN A 131 9.54 -16.02 9.02
CA ASN A 131 10.76 -15.44 8.42
C ASN A 131 10.52 -14.25 7.49
N SER A 132 9.37 -13.56 7.56
CA SER A 132 9.20 -12.30 6.83
C SER A 132 10.15 -11.23 7.35
N LEU A 133 10.71 -10.45 6.44
CA LEU A 133 11.51 -9.28 6.76
C LEU A 133 10.63 -8.06 6.94
N THR A 134 11.06 -7.10 7.75
CA THR A 134 10.56 -5.74 7.68
C THR A 134 11.16 -5.01 6.48
N VAL A 135 10.51 -3.93 6.02
CA VAL A 135 11.03 -3.10 4.92
C VAL A 135 12.44 -2.52 5.23
N GLU A 136 12.71 -2.26 6.50
CA GLU A 136 13.99 -1.73 7.00
C GLU A 136 15.14 -2.74 6.91
N GLU A 137 14.85 -4.04 6.92
CA GLU A 137 15.85 -5.11 6.86
C GLU A 137 16.24 -5.48 5.41
N ILE A 138 15.47 -5.05 4.41
CA ILE A 138 15.70 -5.37 2.99
C ILE A 138 17.14 -5.00 2.53
N PRO A 139 17.68 -3.79 2.80
CA PRO A 139 19.03 -3.43 2.36
C PRO A 139 20.12 -4.35 2.92
N GLN A 140 19.99 -4.70 4.20
CA GLN A 140 20.94 -5.60 4.87
C GLN A 140 20.82 -7.04 4.36
N TYR A 141 19.62 -7.46 3.97
CA TYR A 141 19.40 -8.79 3.39
C TYR A 141 20.01 -8.92 1.99
N LEU A 142 19.73 -7.96 1.08
CA LEU A 142 20.26 -8.01 -0.28
C LEU A 142 21.79 -7.90 -0.31
N SER A 143 22.38 -7.04 0.52
CA SER A 143 23.86 -6.94 0.62
C SER A 143 24.53 -8.24 1.09
N LYS A 144 23.89 -9.03 1.96
CA LYS A 144 24.43 -10.33 2.39
C LYS A 144 24.41 -11.37 1.26
N LEU A 145 23.39 -11.33 0.40
CA LEU A 145 23.29 -12.23 -0.75
C LEU A 145 24.40 -11.96 -1.76
N GLU A 146 24.64 -10.70 -2.11
CA GLU A 146 25.71 -10.30 -3.04
C GLU A 146 27.09 -10.78 -2.55
N ASN A 147 27.36 -10.65 -1.25
CA ASN A 147 28.62 -11.08 -0.65
C ASN A 147 28.76 -12.61 -0.54
N SER A 148 27.66 -13.37 -0.59
CA SER A 148 27.69 -14.85 -0.45
C SER A 148 27.89 -15.57 -1.78
N THR A 149 27.66 -14.89 -2.91
CA THR A 149 27.79 -15.45 -4.26
C THR A 149 29.18 -15.33 -4.89
N GLU A 150 30.17 -14.78 -4.19
CA GLU A 150 31.55 -14.73 -4.69
C GLU A 150 32.27 -16.09 -4.55
N GLU A 151 32.25 -16.92 -5.60
CA GLU A 151 33.32 -17.91 -5.81
C GLU A 151 34.65 -17.21 -6.17
N PRO A 152 35.82 -17.71 -5.71
CA PRO A 152 37.10 -17.03 -5.89
C PRO A 152 37.55 -17.06 -7.36
N SER A 153 37.19 -16.03 -8.11
CA SER A 153 37.70 -15.80 -9.45
C SER A 153 39.08 -15.12 -9.39
N PRO A 154 40.06 -15.50 -10.22
CA PRO A 154 41.44 -15.05 -10.05
C PRO A 154 41.63 -13.59 -10.49
N LYS A 155 42.11 -12.78 -9.55
CA LYS A 155 42.84 -11.49 -9.69
C LYS A 155 42.59 -10.71 -11.00
N ARG A 156 41.67 -9.74 -10.95
CA ARG A 156 41.73 -8.56 -11.82
C ARG A 156 42.01 -7.31 -10.98
N HIS A 157 43.02 -6.56 -11.40
CA HIS A 157 43.61 -5.44 -10.69
C HIS A 157 42.63 -4.28 -10.41
N LYS A 158 42.78 -3.71 -9.20
CA LYS A 158 42.17 -2.46 -8.68
C LYS A 158 42.29 -1.28 -9.66
N VAL A 159 41.21 -0.51 -9.78
CA VAL A 159 41.05 0.92 -9.40
C VAL A 159 39.92 1.49 -10.27
N THR A 160 38.71 1.55 -9.70
CA THR A 160 37.70 2.56 -10.04
C THR A 160 37.01 2.93 -8.75
N GLU A 161 36.93 4.24 -8.51
CA GLU A 161 36.36 4.87 -7.34
C GLU A 161 34.97 4.29 -7.03
N LYS A 162 34.76 3.83 -5.80
CA LYS A 162 33.43 3.46 -5.31
C LYS A 162 32.63 4.76 -5.20
N THR A 163 31.83 5.06 -6.21
CA THR A 163 30.70 5.97 -6.03
C THR A 163 29.70 5.30 -5.11
N ASP A 164 29.30 6.03 -4.08
CA ASP A 164 28.52 5.65 -2.89
C ASP A 164 27.03 5.31 -3.20
N ASP A 165 26.75 4.80 -4.40
CA ASP A 165 25.41 4.70 -5.01
C ASP A 165 24.92 3.25 -5.15
N GLN A 166 25.38 2.33 -4.29
CA GLN A 166 24.85 0.96 -4.27
C GLN A 166 23.51 0.93 -3.52
N HIS A 167 22.49 1.51 -4.16
CA HIS A 167 21.11 1.45 -3.68
C HIS A 167 20.58 0.03 -3.82
N CYS A 168 20.13 -0.55 -2.70
CA CYS A 168 19.28 -1.72 -2.66
C CYS A 168 17.98 -1.42 -3.44
N THR A 169 17.87 -1.92 -4.66
CA THR A 169 16.73 -1.65 -5.54
C THR A 169 15.97 -2.93 -5.82
N LEU A 170 14.78 -3.01 -5.25
CA LEU A 170 13.79 -3.99 -5.68
C LEU A 170 13.35 -3.66 -7.10
N GLU A 171 13.14 -4.69 -7.90
CA GLU A 171 12.60 -4.55 -9.26
C GLU A 171 11.08 -4.61 -9.23
N ARG A 172 10.52 -5.41 -8.31
CA ARG A 172 9.08 -5.67 -8.26
C ARG A 172 8.58 -6.03 -6.87
N ILE A 173 7.36 -5.59 -6.57
CA ILE A 173 6.65 -5.90 -5.34
C ILE A 173 5.30 -6.52 -5.68
N VAL A 174 4.98 -7.64 -5.05
CA VAL A 174 3.73 -8.35 -5.22
C VAL A 174 2.84 -8.09 -4.00
N PHE A 175 1.60 -7.67 -4.24
CA PHE A 175 0.54 -7.55 -3.23
C PHE A 175 -0.62 -8.50 -3.55
N ILE A 176 -1.37 -8.88 -2.52
CA ILE A 176 -2.60 -9.68 -2.66
C ILE A 176 -3.81 -8.78 -2.37
N ASP A 177 -4.75 -8.69 -3.32
CA ASP A 177 -6.03 -7.99 -3.14
C ASP A 177 -7.14 -9.00 -2.90
N SER A 178 -7.48 -9.22 -1.63
CA SER A 178 -8.52 -10.14 -1.21
C SER A 178 -9.03 -9.80 0.17
N THR A 179 -10.17 -10.38 0.54
CA THR A 179 -10.53 -10.48 1.95
C THR A 179 -9.53 -11.35 2.71
N TRP A 180 -9.24 -11.03 3.97
CA TRP A 180 -8.32 -11.81 4.80
C TRP A 180 -8.70 -13.29 4.92
N ASN A 181 -9.99 -13.63 4.91
CA ASN A 181 -10.45 -15.02 4.93
C ASN A 181 -10.18 -15.79 3.63
N GLN A 182 -9.93 -15.09 2.52
CA GLN A 182 -9.69 -15.68 1.20
C GLN A 182 -8.20 -15.71 0.81
N THR A 183 -7.37 -14.94 1.51
CA THR A 183 -5.96 -14.70 1.13
C THR A 183 -5.11 -15.97 1.06
N THR A 184 -5.40 -16.96 1.91
CA THR A 184 -4.61 -18.19 2.02
C THR A 184 -4.45 -18.92 0.69
N ARG A 185 -5.49 -18.90 -0.17
CA ARG A 185 -5.43 -19.56 -1.49
C ARG A 185 -4.38 -18.96 -2.41
N ILE A 186 -4.17 -17.64 -2.32
CA ILE A 186 -3.19 -16.94 -3.15
C ILE A 186 -1.83 -17.02 -2.47
N SER A 187 -1.76 -16.72 -1.17
CA SER A 187 -0.49 -16.68 -0.45
C SER A 187 0.20 -18.05 -0.34
N SER A 188 -0.53 -19.16 -0.51
CA SER A 188 0.01 -20.53 -0.56
C SER A 188 0.28 -21.04 -1.98
N ASP A 189 0.09 -20.23 -3.03
CA ASP A 189 0.38 -20.64 -4.41
C ASP A 189 1.88 -20.88 -4.59
N GLU A 190 2.24 -21.95 -5.30
CA GLU A 190 3.64 -22.37 -5.51
C GLU A 190 4.48 -21.27 -6.16
N ARG A 191 3.89 -20.49 -7.07
CA ARG A 191 4.56 -19.38 -7.78
C ARG A 191 4.94 -18.21 -6.87
N LEU A 192 4.40 -18.18 -5.65
CA LEU A 192 4.69 -17.15 -4.65
C LEU A 192 5.51 -17.67 -3.46
N GLN A 193 5.75 -18.99 -3.34
CA GLN A 193 6.42 -19.55 -2.16
C GLN A 193 7.90 -19.19 -2.08
N ASP A 194 8.58 -19.10 -3.22
CA ASP A 194 10.01 -18.80 -3.28
C ASP A 194 10.31 -17.29 -3.20
N LEU A 195 9.29 -16.43 -3.13
CA LEU A 195 9.48 -15.00 -3.01
C LEU A 195 9.84 -14.62 -1.57
N LEU A 196 10.80 -13.71 -1.44
CA LEU A 196 11.11 -13.06 -0.19
C LEU A 196 9.85 -12.36 0.36
N ARG A 197 9.46 -12.70 1.58
CA ARG A 197 8.30 -12.09 2.24
C ARG A 197 8.70 -10.85 3.01
N VAL A 198 7.92 -9.79 2.83
CA VAL A 198 8.05 -8.54 3.56
C VAL A 198 6.77 -8.26 4.33
N GLU A 199 6.90 -8.05 5.64
CA GLU A 199 5.83 -7.65 6.54
C GLU A 199 5.91 -6.15 6.82
N LEU A 200 4.75 -5.50 6.80
CA LEU A 200 4.63 -4.10 7.18
C LEU A 200 4.51 -3.95 8.70
N LYS A 201 5.11 -2.89 9.25
CA LYS A 201 4.89 -2.51 10.65
C LYS A 201 3.38 -2.34 10.92
N THR A 202 2.93 -2.76 12.11
CA THR A 202 1.52 -2.64 12.52
C THR A 202 1.05 -1.19 12.44
N ARG A 203 -0.05 -0.95 11.73
CA ARG A 203 -0.64 0.38 11.53
C ARG A 203 -2.14 0.30 11.64
N LYS A 204 -2.75 1.34 12.21
CA LYS A 204 -4.20 1.45 12.26
C LYS A 204 -4.76 1.81 10.89
N THR A 205 -5.69 1.01 10.38
CA THR A 205 -6.35 1.28 9.10
C THR A 205 -7.42 2.37 9.24
N SER A 206 -7.60 3.15 8.19
CA SER A 206 -8.75 4.06 7.99
C SER A 206 -9.82 3.45 7.07
N PHE A 207 -9.78 2.13 6.85
CA PHE A 207 -10.73 1.46 5.97
C PHE A 207 -12.14 1.54 6.53
N TRP A 208 -13.15 1.68 5.66
CA TRP A 208 -14.53 1.92 6.10
C TRP A 208 -15.45 0.73 5.87
N ARG A 209 -14.95 -0.37 5.27
CA ARG A 209 -15.70 -1.61 4.99
C ARG A 209 -15.12 -2.81 5.71
N HIS A 210 -14.78 -2.64 6.99
CA HIS A 210 -14.28 -3.73 7.83
C HIS A 210 -15.21 -4.94 7.81
N GLN A 211 -14.61 -6.13 7.84
CA GLN A 211 -15.36 -7.35 8.14
C GLN A 211 -15.55 -7.44 9.66
N LYS A 212 -16.67 -8.03 10.08
CA LYS A 212 -16.98 -8.20 11.50
C LYS A 212 -15.88 -9.04 12.16
N GLY A 213 -15.27 -8.51 13.22
CA GLY A 213 -14.21 -9.19 13.95
C GLY A 213 -12.80 -9.04 13.36
N SER A 214 -12.63 -8.31 12.25
CA SER A 214 -11.29 -7.98 11.76
C SER A 214 -10.61 -6.96 12.67
N PRO A 215 -9.32 -7.15 13.00
CA PRO A 215 -8.52 -6.14 13.68
C PRO A 215 -8.51 -4.80 12.92
N ASP A 216 -8.39 -3.70 13.64
CA ASP A 216 -8.19 -2.37 13.07
C ASP A 216 -6.77 -2.14 12.54
N THR A 217 -5.97 -3.20 12.47
CA THR A 217 -4.62 -3.23 11.90
C THR A 217 -4.57 -3.82 10.48
N TYR A 218 -5.70 -4.33 10.00
CA TYR A 218 -5.81 -4.95 8.69
C TYR A 218 -6.00 -3.89 7.60
N LEU A 219 -4.87 -3.49 7.01
CA LEU A 219 -4.80 -2.49 5.95
C LEU A 219 -5.60 -2.90 4.71
N SER A 220 -6.22 -1.92 4.06
CA SER A 220 -6.66 -2.07 2.67
C SER A 220 -5.45 -2.12 1.72
N THR A 221 -5.63 -2.68 0.52
CA THR A 221 -4.53 -2.81 -0.46
C THR A 221 -3.85 -1.49 -0.79
N ILE A 222 -4.62 -0.40 -0.96
CA ILE A 222 -4.02 0.92 -1.24
C ILE A 222 -3.23 1.49 -0.05
N GLU A 223 -3.69 1.25 1.18
CA GLU A 223 -2.93 1.63 2.38
C GLU A 223 -1.65 0.81 2.50
N ALA A 224 -1.71 -0.49 2.27
CA ALA A 224 -0.54 -1.36 2.27
C ALA A 224 0.50 -0.90 1.25
N ILE A 225 0.07 -0.57 0.03
CA ILE A 225 0.95 0.00 -1.00
C ILE A 225 1.55 1.33 -0.52
N TYR A 226 0.73 2.27 -0.05
CA TYR A 226 1.20 3.57 0.42
C TYR A 226 2.25 3.44 1.53
N TYR A 227 1.96 2.63 2.57
CA TYR A 227 2.88 2.45 3.69
C TYR A 227 4.15 1.71 3.29
N PHE A 228 4.06 0.70 2.43
CA PHE A 228 5.25 0.07 1.86
C PHE A 228 6.11 1.11 1.16
N MET A 229 5.52 1.92 0.26
CA MET A 229 6.28 2.91 -0.51
C MET A 229 6.94 3.96 0.37
N ARG A 230 6.25 4.38 1.45
CA ARG A 230 6.81 5.29 2.45
C ARG A 230 8.01 4.69 3.19
N ASP A 231 7.87 3.46 3.67
CA ASP A 231 8.94 2.79 4.41
C ASP A 231 10.12 2.45 3.45
N TYR A 232 9.83 2.06 2.21
CA TYR A 232 10.83 1.79 1.17
C TYR A 232 11.62 3.04 0.80
N HIS A 233 10.96 4.19 0.69
CA HIS A 233 11.63 5.46 0.42
C HIS A 233 12.57 5.88 1.55
N ALA A 234 12.13 5.71 2.80
CA ALA A 234 12.95 6.05 3.96
C ALA A 234 14.14 5.10 4.13
N HIS A 235 13.93 3.79 3.96
CA HIS A 235 14.93 2.78 4.36
C HIS A 235 15.74 2.20 3.19
N CYS A 236 15.20 2.16 1.97
CA CYS A 236 15.90 1.60 0.80
C CYS A 236 16.42 2.69 -0.14
N LEU A 237 15.63 3.76 -0.36
CA LEU A 237 16.08 4.89 -1.18
C LEU A 237 16.91 5.90 -0.38
N LEU A 238 16.83 5.90 0.95
CA LEU A 238 17.53 6.81 1.85
C LEU A 238 17.32 8.29 1.48
N LYS A 239 16.09 8.64 1.08
CA LYS A 239 15.70 9.99 0.66
C LYS A 239 14.75 10.62 1.67
N GLU A 240 14.77 11.95 1.74
CA GLU A 240 13.79 12.70 2.52
C GLU A 240 12.43 12.62 1.84
N TYR A 241 11.41 12.19 2.58
CA TYR A 241 10.05 12.06 2.07
C TYR A 241 9.33 13.41 2.05
N SER A 242 8.92 13.86 0.86
CA SER A 242 8.22 15.12 0.67
C SER A 242 6.79 14.94 0.14
N GLY A 243 6.21 13.74 0.23
CA GLY A 243 4.83 13.46 -0.18
C GLY A 243 4.71 12.81 -1.56
N GLU A 244 5.78 12.19 -2.04
CA GLU A 244 5.91 11.58 -3.37
C GLU A 244 4.77 10.61 -3.68
N TYR A 245 4.25 9.93 -2.65
CA TYR A 245 3.23 8.90 -2.80
C TYR A 245 1.92 9.24 -2.09
N ASP A 246 1.77 10.43 -1.53
CA ASP A 246 0.56 10.83 -0.80
C ASP A 246 -0.68 10.70 -1.70
N ASN A 247 -0.52 11.07 -2.97
CA ASN A 247 -1.58 10.97 -3.97
C ASN A 247 -2.03 9.53 -4.28
N LEU A 248 -1.33 8.47 -3.85
CA LEU A 248 -1.89 7.11 -3.88
C LEU A 248 -3.19 7.00 -3.08
N LEU A 249 -3.35 7.85 -2.06
CA LEU A 249 -4.55 7.94 -1.23
C LEU A 249 -5.56 8.97 -1.75
N PHE A 250 -5.39 9.52 -2.97
CA PHE A 250 -6.30 10.51 -3.56
C PHE A 250 -7.76 10.07 -3.59
N PHE A 251 -8.07 8.96 -4.28
CA PHE A 251 -9.43 8.41 -4.30
C PHE A 251 -9.86 7.91 -2.92
N TYR A 252 -8.93 7.33 -2.16
CA TYR A 252 -9.20 6.71 -0.86
C TYR A 252 -9.69 7.73 0.17
N SER A 253 -8.96 8.82 0.34
CA SER A 253 -9.28 9.92 1.25
C SER A 253 -10.63 10.57 0.94
N TYR A 254 -10.92 10.80 -0.35
CA TYR A 254 -12.20 11.36 -0.78
C TYR A 254 -13.37 10.42 -0.47
N LEU A 255 -13.27 9.15 -0.84
CA LEU A 255 -14.31 8.14 -0.57
C LEU A 255 -14.52 7.93 0.92
N HIS A 256 -13.45 7.92 1.71
CA HIS A 256 -13.53 7.89 3.17
C HIS A 256 -14.29 9.10 3.73
N GLY A 257 -13.99 10.31 3.24
CA GLY A 257 -14.69 11.53 3.61
C GLY A 257 -16.20 11.47 3.29
N LEU A 258 -16.58 11.00 2.10
CA LEU A 258 -17.98 10.82 1.72
C LEU A 258 -18.72 9.87 2.66
N ILE A 259 -18.08 8.78 3.05
CA ILE A 259 -18.70 7.74 3.86
C ILE A 259 -18.84 8.17 5.32
N ASN A 260 -17.86 8.89 5.86
CA ASN A 260 -17.98 9.46 7.20
C ASN A 260 -19.04 10.56 7.26
N LYS A 261 -19.11 11.44 6.24
CA LYS A 261 -20.23 12.39 6.12
C LYS A 261 -21.59 11.67 6.11
N ALA A 262 -21.72 10.61 5.31
CA ALA A 262 -22.96 9.82 5.26
C ALA A 262 -23.30 9.12 6.59
N LYS A 263 -22.29 8.60 7.31
CA LYS A 263 -22.48 7.99 8.64
C LYS A 263 -22.90 9.02 9.68
N LEU A 264 -22.31 10.21 9.68
CA LEU A 264 -22.70 11.32 10.56
C LEU A 264 -24.14 11.75 10.30
N SER A 265 -24.53 11.94 9.03
CA SER A 265 -25.91 12.25 8.66
C SER A 265 -26.91 11.17 9.05
N ALA A 266 -26.46 9.91 9.18
CA ALA A 266 -27.28 8.78 9.61
C ALA A 266 -27.24 8.51 11.13
N GLY A 267 -26.53 9.32 11.93
CA GLY A 267 -26.38 9.12 13.37
C GLY A 267 -25.60 7.85 13.76
N LYS A 268 -24.68 7.39 12.91
CA LYS A 268 -23.90 6.14 13.08
C LYS A 268 -22.44 6.35 13.48
N LEU A 269 -22.10 7.55 13.92
CA LEU A 269 -20.77 7.99 14.36
C LEU A 269 -20.90 8.73 15.69
#